data_AF-A0A2W1ML75-F1
#
_entry.id   AF-A0A2W1ML75-F1
#
_cell.length_a   1.000
_cell.length_b   1.000
_cell.length_c   1.000
_cell.angle_alpha   90.00
_cell.angle_beta   90.00
_cell.angle_gamma   90.00
#
_symmetry.space_group_name_H-M   'P 1'
#
loop_
_entity.id
_entity.type
_entity.pdbx_description
1 polymer ?
#
loop_
_entity_poly.entity_id
_entity_poly.type
_entity_poly.pdbx_seq_one_letter_code
_entity_poly.pdbx_strand_id
1 'polypeptide(L)'
;MKLRLLPLSLLLASSLALAADPEPVPKALEEQVGRLVELLRDSYATGYPEATMTQTLDTGEESQVTLAVFTVEGFGMGNNYAQFLAAFTPEANEEGVPHYSLIDVVRIGGDSWRSIEKLDARLVSDPAGDKTLIDIPVMENTDDDSPNFPTRPGVIHLSVDDASQATRLLELK
;
A
#
# COMPACT_ATOMS: atom_id res chain seq x y z
N MET A 1 56.62 41.40 -12.07
CA MET A 1 55.21 40.99 -11.83
C MET A 1 54.63 40.42 -13.13
N LYS A 2 54.29 39.13 -13.15
CA LYS A 2 53.45 38.52 -14.20
C LYS A 2 52.51 37.52 -13.50
N LEU A 3 51.25 37.91 -13.32
CA LEU A 3 50.18 37.01 -12.84
C LEU A 3 49.86 36.01 -13.96
N ARG A 4 49.83 34.72 -13.64
CA ARG A 4 49.19 33.69 -14.45
C ARG A 4 47.89 33.29 -13.75
N LEU A 5 46.76 33.66 -14.34
CA LEU A 5 45.43 33.20 -13.95
C LEU A 5 45.17 31.86 -14.66
N LEU A 6 44.96 30.80 -13.88
CA LEU A 6 44.36 29.55 -14.35
C LEU A 6 42.84 29.64 -14.11
N PRO A 7 41.97 29.44 -15.13
CA PRO A 7 40.55 29.25 -14.88
C PRO A 7 40.29 27.80 -14.47
N LEU A 8 39.87 27.60 -13.23
CA LEU A 8 39.29 26.37 -12.72
C LEU A 8 37.80 26.36 -13.08
N SER A 9 37.44 25.78 -14.23
CA SER A 9 36.03 25.55 -14.58
C SER A 9 35.55 24.24 -13.97
N LEU A 10 34.79 24.38 -12.88
CA LEU A 10 34.03 23.36 -12.21
C LEU A 10 32.97 22.78 -13.18
N LEU A 11 33.13 21.51 -13.57
CA LEU A 11 32.07 20.76 -14.24
C LEU A 11 31.08 20.30 -13.16
N LEU A 12 29.95 21.01 -13.06
CA LEU A 12 28.78 20.57 -12.30
C LEU A 12 28.15 19.37 -13.02
N ALA A 13 28.50 18.16 -12.61
CA ALA A 13 27.78 16.96 -13.01
C ALA A 13 26.49 16.87 -12.20
N SER A 14 25.42 17.47 -12.72
CA SER A 14 24.07 17.27 -12.19
C SER A 14 23.66 15.82 -12.49
N SER A 15 23.79 14.95 -11.50
CA SER A 15 23.18 13.62 -11.53
C SER A 15 21.66 13.80 -11.50
N LEU A 16 21.04 13.73 -12.68
CA LEU A 16 19.61 13.52 -12.81
C LEU A 16 19.29 12.15 -12.22
N ALA A 17 18.82 12.13 -10.96
CA ALA A 17 18.14 10.96 -10.44
C ALA A 17 16.81 10.86 -11.19
N LEU A 18 16.77 10.01 -12.21
CA LEU A 18 15.52 9.63 -12.86
C LEU A 18 14.70 8.91 -11.79
N ALA A 19 13.57 9.49 -11.39
CA ALA A 19 12.60 8.77 -10.59
C ALA A 19 12.18 7.54 -11.41
N ALA A 20 12.53 6.35 -10.94
CA ALA A 20 12.09 5.12 -11.58
C ALA A 20 10.56 5.08 -11.55
N ASP A 21 9.95 4.72 -12.69
CA ASP A 21 8.52 4.45 -12.73
C ASP A 21 8.20 3.34 -11.70
N PRO A 22 7.03 3.41 -11.04
CA PRO A 22 6.63 2.38 -10.09
C PRO A 22 6.67 1.01 -10.77
N GLU A 23 7.21 0.01 -10.06
CA GLU A 23 7.23 -1.34 -10.60
C GLU A 23 5.80 -1.81 -10.89
N PRO A 24 5.57 -2.44 -12.06
CA PRO A 24 4.24 -2.92 -12.41
C PRO A 24 3.79 -4.00 -11.43
N VAL A 25 2.51 -3.97 -11.06
CA VAL A 25 1.91 -4.98 -10.18
C VAL A 25 2.07 -6.37 -10.83
N PRO A 26 2.59 -7.38 -10.11
CA PRO A 26 2.68 -8.73 -10.64
C PRO A 26 1.31 -9.26 -11.07
N LYS A 27 1.22 -9.80 -12.29
CA LYS A 27 -0.05 -10.27 -12.87
C LYS A 27 -0.85 -11.22 -11.96
N ALA A 28 -0.15 -12.13 -11.28
CA ALA A 28 -0.81 -13.06 -10.35
C ALA A 28 -1.48 -12.34 -9.16
N LEU A 29 -0.88 -11.24 -8.69
CA LEU A 29 -1.46 -10.40 -7.64
C LEU A 29 -2.62 -9.55 -8.19
N GLU A 30 -2.47 -8.98 -9.38
CA GLU A 30 -3.55 -8.25 -10.07
C GLU A 30 -4.81 -9.13 -10.22
N GLU A 31 -4.65 -10.39 -10.60
CA GLU A 31 -5.75 -11.35 -10.71
C GLU A 31 -6.43 -11.61 -9.35
N GLN A 32 -5.67 -11.69 -8.25
CA GLN A 32 -6.23 -11.85 -6.90
C GLN A 32 -7.00 -10.60 -6.47
N VAL A 33 -6.44 -9.41 -6.68
CA VAL A 33 -7.11 -8.13 -6.40
C VAL A 33 -8.39 -8.01 -7.21
N GLY A 34 -8.38 -8.39 -8.50
CA GLY A 34 -9.57 -8.39 -9.35
C GLY A 34 -10.69 -9.28 -8.80
N ARG A 35 -10.36 -10.46 -8.26
CA ARG A 35 -11.35 -11.34 -7.60
C ARG A 35 -11.93 -10.70 -6.34
N LEU A 36 -11.11 -10.00 -5.55
CA LEU A 36 -11.59 -9.26 -4.37
C LEU A 36 -12.52 -8.12 -4.77
N VAL A 37 -12.20 -7.38 -5.83
CA VAL A 37 -13.07 -6.33 -6.38
C VAL A 37 -14.43 -6.91 -6.76
N GLU A 38 -14.48 -8.02 -7.51
CA GLU A 38 -15.73 -8.65 -7.91
C GLU A 38 -16.54 -9.18 -6.71
N LEU A 39 -15.87 -9.60 -5.63
CA LEU A 39 -16.53 -10.05 -4.41
C LEU A 39 -17.11 -8.88 -3.58
N LEU A 40 -16.42 -7.73 -3.55
CA LEU A 40 -16.73 -6.61 -2.66
C LEU A 40 -17.63 -5.54 -3.29
N ARG A 41 -17.65 -5.44 -4.62
CA ARG A 41 -18.49 -4.47 -5.33
C ARG A 41 -19.96 -4.87 -5.30
N ASP A 42 -20.85 -3.89 -5.46
CA ASP A 42 -22.23 -4.16 -5.86
C ASP A 42 -22.37 -4.19 -7.39
N SER A 43 -23.59 -4.34 -7.91
CA SER A 43 -23.85 -4.42 -9.35
C SER A 43 -23.51 -3.14 -10.12
N TYR A 44 -23.29 -2.02 -9.44
CA TYR A 44 -23.04 -0.71 -10.04
C TYR A 44 -21.57 -0.31 -9.93
N ALA A 45 -20.92 -0.74 -8.85
CA ALA A 45 -19.57 -0.35 -8.55
C ALA A 45 -18.53 -1.04 -9.44
N THR A 46 -17.40 -0.37 -9.62
CA THR A 46 -16.27 -0.85 -10.42
C THR A 46 -14.96 -0.67 -9.66
N GLY A 47 -14.02 -1.58 -9.85
CA GLY A 47 -12.65 -1.38 -9.38
C GLY A 47 -11.90 -0.36 -10.23
N TYR A 48 -10.89 0.28 -9.64
CA TYR A 48 -9.96 1.16 -10.34
C TYR A 48 -8.54 0.57 -10.35
N PRO A 49 -8.23 -0.36 -11.28
CA PRO A 49 -7.01 -1.17 -11.22
C PRO A 49 -5.74 -0.32 -11.37
N GLU A 50 -5.77 0.74 -12.18
CA GLU A 50 -4.62 1.64 -12.39
C GLU A 50 -4.17 2.38 -11.11
N ALA A 51 -5.07 2.50 -10.12
CA ALA A 51 -4.76 3.09 -8.83
C ALA A 51 -4.33 2.07 -7.76
N THR A 52 -4.20 0.79 -8.13
CA THR A 52 -3.78 -0.27 -7.19
C THR A 52 -2.33 -0.04 -6.78
N MET A 53 -2.08 0.05 -5.48
CA MET A 53 -0.75 0.19 -4.91
C MET A 53 -0.35 -1.10 -4.21
N THR A 54 0.88 -1.55 -4.42
CA THR A 54 1.37 -2.78 -3.81
C THR A 54 2.72 -2.58 -3.15
N GLN A 55 2.94 -3.26 -2.02
CA GLN A 55 4.21 -3.22 -1.31
C GLN A 55 4.45 -4.56 -0.60
N THR A 56 5.62 -5.16 -0.81
CA THR A 56 6.05 -6.34 -0.05
C THR A 56 6.94 -5.93 1.10
N LEU A 57 6.69 -6.50 2.28
CA LEU A 57 7.44 -6.30 3.51
C LEU A 57 8.11 -7.62 3.90
N ASP A 58 9.41 -7.58 4.22
CA ASP A 58 10.16 -8.71 4.76
C ASP A 58 9.94 -8.80 6.28
N THR A 59 9.06 -9.70 6.72
CA THR A 59 8.60 -9.83 8.11
C THR A 59 9.49 -10.73 8.98
N GLY A 60 10.55 -11.31 8.41
CA GLY A 60 11.52 -12.18 9.11
C GLY A 60 12.47 -12.87 8.12
N GLU A 61 13.35 -13.76 8.60
CA GLU A 61 14.43 -14.36 7.80
C GLU A 61 13.94 -15.04 6.49
N GLU A 62 12.70 -15.54 6.46
CA GLU A 62 12.08 -16.15 5.27
C GLU A 62 10.57 -15.87 5.17
N SER A 63 10.07 -14.84 5.86
CA SER A 63 8.65 -14.50 5.86
C SER A 63 8.44 -13.16 5.18
N GLN A 64 7.44 -13.10 4.30
CA GLN A 64 7.04 -11.89 3.59
C GLN A 64 5.53 -11.71 3.67
N VAL A 65 5.11 -10.45 3.67
CA VAL A 65 3.71 -10.06 3.48
C VAL A 65 3.65 -9.06 2.34
N THR A 66 2.83 -9.35 1.34
CA THR A 66 2.51 -8.41 0.26
C THR A 66 1.19 -7.73 0.55
N LEU A 67 1.23 -6.40 0.66
CA LEU A 67 0.07 -5.54 0.83
C LEU A 67 -0.40 -5.03 -0.52
N ALA A 68 -1.72 -4.99 -0.73
CA ALA A 68 -2.34 -4.34 -1.88
C ALA A 68 -3.46 -3.41 -1.41
N VAL A 69 -3.36 -2.13 -1.76
CA VAL A 69 -4.43 -1.15 -1.59
C VAL A 69 -5.13 -0.95 -2.92
N PHE A 70 -6.44 -1.16 -2.95
CA PHE A 70 -7.26 -0.99 -4.16
C PHE A 70 -8.55 -0.26 -3.84
N THR A 71 -9.10 0.39 -4.87
CA THR A 71 -10.29 1.22 -4.75
C THR A 71 -11.45 0.60 -5.51
N VAL A 72 -12.64 0.61 -4.90
CA VAL A 72 -13.92 0.31 -5.54
C VAL A 72 -14.78 1.57 -5.48
N GLU A 73 -15.32 1.99 -6.63
CA GLU A 73 -16.04 3.26 -6.82
C GLU A 73 -17.45 3.02 -7.35
N GLY A 74 -18.38 3.92 -7.05
CA GLY A 74 -19.70 3.95 -7.68
C GLY A 74 -20.78 3.08 -7.01
N PHE A 75 -20.63 2.78 -5.72
CA PHE A 75 -21.62 1.99 -4.98
C PHE A 75 -23.00 2.64 -5.04
N GLY A 76 -24.04 1.83 -5.30
CA GLY A 76 -25.42 2.28 -5.38
C GLY A 76 -25.69 3.33 -6.46
N MET A 77 -24.87 3.41 -7.51
CA MET A 77 -24.86 4.49 -8.52
C MET A 77 -24.48 5.88 -7.95
N GLY A 78 -23.81 5.92 -6.80
CA GLY A 78 -23.29 7.14 -6.18
C GLY A 78 -21.96 7.60 -6.76
N ASN A 79 -21.43 8.69 -6.22
CA ASN A 79 -20.08 9.21 -6.49
C ASN A 79 -19.08 8.86 -5.37
N ASN A 80 -19.36 7.79 -4.64
CA ASN A 80 -18.60 7.38 -3.48
C ASN A 80 -17.57 6.29 -3.83
N TYR A 81 -16.64 6.06 -2.91
CA TYR A 81 -15.64 5.01 -3.06
C TYR A 81 -15.25 4.44 -1.70
N ALA A 82 -14.73 3.22 -1.72
CA ALA A 82 -14.07 2.59 -0.60
C ALA A 82 -12.67 2.13 -1.02
N GLN A 83 -11.69 2.41 -0.16
CA GLN A 83 -10.36 1.79 -0.25
C GLN A 83 -10.33 0.55 0.62
N PHE A 84 -9.75 -0.51 0.09
CA PHE A 84 -9.52 -1.77 0.78
C PHE A 84 -8.03 -2.06 0.86
N LEU A 85 -7.59 -2.64 1.97
CA LEU A 85 -6.26 -3.21 2.15
C LEU A 85 -6.40 -4.72 2.19
N ALA A 86 -5.72 -5.41 1.27
CA ALA A 86 -5.54 -6.85 1.31
C ALA A 86 -4.09 -7.18 1.65
N ALA A 87 -3.89 -8.20 2.49
CA ALA A 87 -2.59 -8.79 2.75
C ALA A 87 -2.53 -10.19 2.16
N PHE A 88 -1.37 -10.53 1.61
CA PHE A 88 -1.10 -11.82 0.98
C PHE A 88 0.22 -12.39 1.47
N THR A 89 0.29 -13.71 1.59
CA THR A 89 1.55 -14.44 1.64
C THR A 89 2.01 -14.71 0.20
N PRO A 90 3.16 -14.17 -0.23
CA PRO A 90 3.74 -14.51 -1.52
C PRO A 90 4.42 -15.89 -1.41
N GLU A 91 4.10 -16.78 -2.34
CA GLU A 91 4.66 -18.12 -2.44
C GLU A 91 5.10 -18.37 -3.88
N ALA A 92 6.03 -19.29 -4.10
CA ALA A 92 6.34 -19.79 -5.43
C ALA A 92 5.96 -21.27 -5.50
N ASN A 93 5.32 -21.68 -6.59
CA ASN A 93 5.10 -23.10 -6.83
C ASN A 93 6.42 -23.82 -7.18
N GLU A 94 6.37 -25.14 -7.39
CA GLU A 94 7.55 -25.96 -7.74
C GLU A 94 8.28 -25.48 -9.03
N GLU A 95 7.58 -24.75 -9.90
CA GLU A 95 8.11 -24.20 -11.16
C GLU A 95 8.63 -22.76 -11.00
N GLY A 96 8.57 -22.19 -9.79
CA GLY A 96 8.99 -20.81 -9.50
C GLY A 96 7.95 -19.75 -9.90
N VAL A 97 6.72 -20.14 -10.25
CA VAL A 97 5.64 -19.22 -10.60
C VAL A 97 5.06 -18.62 -9.31
N PRO A 98 4.97 -17.28 -9.18
CA PRO A 98 4.46 -16.64 -7.98
C PRO A 98 2.95 -16.90 -7.80
N HIS A 99 2.58 -17.19 -6.56
CA HIS A 99 1.22 -17.31 -6.05
C HIS A 99 1.05 -16.36 -4.86
N TYR A 100 -0.15 -15.80 -4.69
CA TYR A 100 -0.47 -14.90 -3.59
C TYR A 100 -1.66 -15.47 -2.83
N SER A 101 -1.40 -16.01 -1.66
CA SER A 101 -2.41 -16.57 -0.75
C SER A 101 -3.01 -15.44 0.08
N LEU A 102 -4.31 -15.20 0.00
CA LEU A 102 -4.98 -14.16 0.79
C LEU A 102 -4.88 -14.48 2.29
N ILE A 103 -4.35 -13.53 3.05
CA ILE A 103 -4.39 -13.53 4.51
C ILE A 103 -5.74 -12.94 4.94
N ASP A 104 -6.00 -11.69 4.59
CA ASP A 104 -7.21 -10.97 4.95
C ASP A 104 -7.44 -9.76 4.04
N VAL A 105 -8.66 -9.24 4.03
CA VAL A 105 -9.03 -7.99 3.35
C VAL A 105 -9.93 -7.16 4.24
N VAL A 106 -9.53 -5.90 4.46
CA VAL A 106 -10.28 -4.96 5.30
C VAL A 106 -10.55 -3.67 4.56
N ARG A 107 -11.72 -3.09 4.78
CA ARG A 107 -11.98 -1.71 4.34
C ARG A 107 -11.09 -0.78 5.17
N ILE A 108 -10.32 0.05 4.49
CA ILE A 108 -9.29 0.87 5.12
C ILE A 108 -9.46 2.37 4.87
N GLY A 109 -10.33 2.78 3.95
CA GLY A 109 -10.57 4.19 3.65
C GLY A 109 -11.82 4.44 2.80
N GLY A 110 -11.93 5.68 2.32
CA GLY A 110 -13.05 6.19 1.53
C GLY A 110 -14.20 6.77 2.36
N ASP A 111 -15.26 7.22 1.69
CA ASP A 111 -16.45 7.87 2.28
C ASP A 111 -16.14 8.99 3.32
N SER A 112 -15.33 9.98 2.96
CA SER A 112 -14.97 11.13 3.84
C SER A 112 -14.31 10.75 5.17
N TRP A 113 -13.69 9.58 5.26
CA TRP A 113 -12.95 9.14 6.45
C TRP A 113 -11.46 9.41 6.32
N ARG A 114 -10.78 8.58 5.53
CA ARG A 114 -9.33 8.67 5.30
C ARG A 114 -8.97 8.08 3.95
N SER A 115 -7.79 8.44 3.47
CA SER A 115 -7.21 7.98 2.22
C SER A 115 -5.77 7.53 2.42
N ILE A 116 -5.42 6.40 1.82
CA ILE A 116 -4.03 6.02 1.54
C ILE A 116 -3.72 6.60 0.16
N GLU A 117 -2.97 7.70 0.09
CA GLU A 117 -2.55 8.30 -1.18
C GLU A 117 -1.28 7.64 -1.74
N LYS A 118 -0.47 7.08 -0.84
CA LYS A 118 0.73 6.32 -1.14
C LYS A 118 0.87 5.21 -0.11
N LEU A 119 1.05 3.98 -0.60
CA LEU A 119 1.42 2.86 0.25
C LEU A 119 2.90 2.98 0.64
N ASP A 120 3.16 3.44 1.86
CA ASP A 120 4.49 3.53 2.51
C ASP A 120 4.43 2.79 3.87
N ALA A 121 4.05 1.52 3.81
CA ALA A 121 3.92 0.66 4.97
C ALA A 121 5.28 0.37 5.60
N ARG A 122 5.33 0.31 6.93
CA ARG A 122 6.57 0.09 7.69
C ARG A 122 6.37 -0.96 8.76
N LEU A 123 7.32 -1.86 8.89
CA LEU A 123 7.36 -2.78 10.01
C LEU A 123 7.75 -2.03 11.28
N VAL A 124 7.03 -2.33 12.36
CA VAL A 124 7.27 -1.77 13.69
C VAL A 124 7.69 -2.89 14.62
N SER A 125 8.64 -2.59 15.51
CA SER A 125 9.07 -3.55 16.53
C SER A 125 7.92 -3.85 17.50
N ASP A 126 7.56 -5.13 17.64
CA ASP A 126 6.74 -5.61 18.73
C ASP A 126 7.65 -5.90 19.95
N PRO A 127 7.50 -5.19 21.08
CA PRO A 127 8.28 -5.48 22.29
C PRO A 127 8.07 -6.89 22.85
N ALA A 128 6.93 -7.54 22.56
CA ALA A 128 6.68 -8.92 22.93
C ALA A 128 7.30 -9.92 21.93
N GLY A 129 7.46 -9.50 20.66
CA GLY A 129 7.99 -10.31 19.57
C GLY A 129 7.02 -11.35 19.01
N ASP A 130 5.73 -11.25 19.36
CA ASP A 130 4.71 -12.25 19.04
C ASP A 130 3.88 -11.86 17.81
N LYS A 131 3.96 -10.60 17.37
CA LYS A 131 3.14 -10.05 16.28
C LYS A 131 3.96 -9.34 15.23
N THR A 132 3.51 -9.45 13.98
CA THR A 132 3.96 -8.55 12.91
C THR A 132 3.13 -7.27 12.99
N LEU A 133 3.78 -6.15 13.35
CA LEU A 133 3.15 -4.84 13.42
C LEU A 133 3.51 -4.02 12.18
N ILE A 134 2.51 -3.38 11.57
CA ILE A 134 2.65 -2.60 10.35
C ILE A 134 2.01 -1.23 10.56
N ASP A 135 2.78 -0.17 10.34
CA ASP A 135 2.28 1.20 10.28
C ASP A 135 2.07 1.64 8.84
N ILE A 136 0.92 2.24 8.53
CA ILE A 136 0.65 2.83 7.22
C ILE A 136 0.31 4.32 7.40
N PRO A 137 1.14 5.24 6.85
CA PRO A 137 0.82 6.66 6.80
C PRO A 137 -0.45 6.91 5.98
N VAL A 138 -1.32 7.79 6.47
CA VAL A 138 -2.59 8.15 5.81
C VAL A 138 -2.90 9.63 5.94
N MET A 139 -3.85 10.08 5.12
CA MET A 139 -4.51 11.36 5.25
C MET A 139 -5.93 11.15 5.76
N GLU A 140 -6.30 11.80 6.86
CA GLU A 140 -7.62 11.73 7.48
C GLU A 140 -8.40 13.04 7.24
N ASN A 141 -9.70 12.91 7.01
CA ASN A 141 -10.60 14.05 6.93
C ASN A 141 -10.75 14.71 8.32
N THR A 142 -10.85 16.02 8.30
CA THR A 142 -11.30 16.86 9.41
C THR A 142 -12.71 17.40 9.13
N ASP A 143 -13.33 18.01 10.14
CA ASP A 143 -14.66 18.62 9.99
C ASP A 143 -14.70 19.76 8.96
N ASP A 144 -13.54 20.37 8.66
CA ASP A 144 -13.39 21.47 7.69
C ASP A 144 -13.06 20.97 6.27
N ASP A 145 -12.75 19.68 6.10
CA ASP A 145 -12.36 19.14 4.80
C ASP A 145 -13.58 18.87 3.91
N SER A 146 -13.39 19.09 2.60
CA SER A 146 -14.36 18.60 1.62
C SER A 146 -14.34 17.06 1.59
N PRO A 147 -15.48 16.42 1.30
CA PRO A 147 -15.55 14.97 1.10
C PRO A 147 -14.45 14.49 0.16
N ASN A 148 -13.68 13.50 0.59
CA ASN A 148 -12.58 12.87 -0.16
C ASN A 148 -11.31 13.73 -0.37
N PHE A 149 -11.18 14.87 0.29
CA PHE A 149 -9.96 15.69 0.29
C PHE A 149 -9.38 15.82 1.70
N PRO A 150 -8.89 14.72 2.30
CA PRO A 150 -8.35 14.73 3.66
C PRO A 150 -7.07 15.58 3.75
N THR A 151 -6.91 16.33 4.84
CA THR A 151 -5.73 17.20 5.03
C THR A 151 -4.90 16.90 6.28
N ARG A 152 -5.40 16.08 7.21
CA ARG A 152 -4.69 15.77 8.46
C ARG A 152 -3.86 14.48 8.33
N PRO A 153 -2.52 14.51 8.53
CA PRO A 153 -1.73 13.29 8.59
C PRO A 153 -2.16 12.39 9.75
N GLY A 154 -2.18 11.09 9.50
CA GLY A 154 -2.44 10.04 10.48
C GLY A 154 -1.60 8.79 10.20
N VAL A 155 -1.74 7.80 11.07
CA VAL A 155 -1.10 6.48 10.92
C VAL A 155 -2.12 5.42 11.28
N ILE A 156 -2.22 4.40 10.43
CA ILE A 156 -2.95 3.18 10.74
C ILE A 156 -1.96 2.20 11.36
N HIS A 157 -2.28 1.72 12.56
CA HIS A 157 -1.52 0.67 13.23
C HIS A 157 -2.21 -0.67 12.96
N LEU A 158 -1.51 -1.60 12.33
CA LEU A 158 -2.04 -2.93 12.00
C LEU A 158 -1.22 -4.00 12.71
N SER A 159 -1.88 -5.08 13.12
CA SER A 159 -1.22 -6.34 13.44
C SER A 159 -1.66 -7.43 12.48
N VAL A 160 -0.71 -8.22 11.99
CA VAL A 160 -0.97 -9.54 11.42
C VAL A 160 -0.84 -10.54 12.56
N ASP A 161 -1.97 -11.08 13.02
CA ASP A 161 -2.04 -11.96 14.19
C ASP A 161 -2.34 -13.40 13.74
N ASP A 162 -1.63 -14.38 14.32
CA ASP A 162 -1.84 -15.82 14.10
C ASP A 162 -2.61 -16.49 15.26
N ALA A 163 -3.07 -15.72 16.25
CA ALA A 163 -3.60 -16.21 17.53
C ALA A 163 -4.89 -17.06 17.45
N SER A 164 -5.52 -17.27 16.28
CA SER A 164 -6.76 -18.05 16.17
C SER A 164 -6.96 -18.80 14.85
N GLN A 165 -6.13 -19.81 14.54
CA GLN A 165 -6.30 -20.77 13.42
C GLN A 165 -6.53 -20.17 12.00
N ALA A 166 -6.50 -18.85 11.86
CA ALA A 166 -6.65 -18.07 10.65
C ALA A 166 -5.94 -16.74 10.91
N THR A 167 -4.89 -16.48 10.15
CA THR A 167 -4.13 -15.23 10.19
C THR A 167 -5.03 -14.07 9.75
N ARG A 168 -5.05 -12.95 10.49
CA ARG A 168 -5.94 -11.80 10.22
C ARG A 168 -5.23 -10.47 10.26
N LEU A 169 -5.77 -9.49 9.52
CA LEU A 169 -5.41 -8.09 9.64
C LEU A 169 -6.29 -7.41 10.68
N LEU A 170 -5.68 -6.89 11.74
CA LEU A 170 -6.39 -6.16 12.81
C LEU A 170 -5.86 -4.74 12.92
N GLU A 171 -6.76 -3.76 12.82
CA GLU A 171 -6.45 -2.37 13.16
C GLU A 171 -6.42 -2.18 14.68
N LEU A 172 -5.28 -1.70 15.18
CA LEU A 172 -5.04 -1.36 16.56
C LEU A 172 -5.44 0.09 16.83
N LYS A 173 -6.05 0.35 17.98
CA LYS A 173 -6.50 1.69 18.41
C LYS A 173 -5.53 2.33 19.39
#